data_AF-A0A656JY05-F1
#
_entry.id   AF-A0A656JY05-F1
#
_cell.length_a   1.000
_cell.length_b   1.000
_cell.length_c   1.000
_cell.angle_alpha   90.00
_cell.angle_beta   90.00
_cell.angle_gamma   90.00
#
_symmetry.space_group_name_H-M   'P 1'
#
loop_
_entity.id
_entity.type
_entity.pdbx_description
1 polymer ?
#
loop_
_entity_poly.entity_id
_entity_poly.type
_entity_poly.pdbx_seq_one_letter_code
_entity_poly.pdbx_strand_id
1 'polypeptide(L)'
;VFNLPFVFRDQAHMRTIIDGEIGQEILDKITNSQFNMVALAWMDGGTRNLYTKKPVRQIADLKGMKIRVQGNPVFIETINDMGGNGIAMATGEIFSALQTGVIDGAENNPPTYFQHNHYQNAKFFTMTEHLILPEPIVMAKATWEKLNPEQQALVKKLAREAQMEERALWDKSSADA
;
A
#
# COMPACT_ATOMS: atom_id res chain seq x y z
N VAL A 1 -1.91 -6.29 11.32
CA VAL A 1 -0.46 -6.60 11.50
C VAL A 1 0.36 -6.12 10.31
N PHE A 2 0.05 -6.53 9.06
CA PHE A 2 0.85 -6.12 7.89
C PHE A 2 0.88 -4.60 7.60
N ASN A 3 -0.08 -3.84 8.15
CA ASN A 3 -0.10 -2.37 8.08
C ASN A 3 0.75 -1.68 9.16
N LEU A 4 1.45 -2.43 10.03
CA LEU A 4 2.30 -1.80 11.04
C LEU A 4 3.61 -1.31 10.40
N PRO A 5 4.14 -0.15 10.84
CA PRO A 5 5.39 0.36 10.32
C PRO A 5 6.55 -0.58 10.68
N PHE A 6 7.50 -0.74 9.75
CA PHE A 6 8.71 -1.56 9.92
C PHE A 6 8.50 -3.03 10.32
N VAL A 7 7.32 -3.60 10.07
CA VAL A 7 7.04 -5.02 10.41
C VAL A 7 7.76 -6.00 9.47
N PHE A 8 7.91 -5.61 8.20
CA PHE A 8 8.70 -6.35 7.23
C PHE A 8 10.11 -5.74 7.13
N ARG A 9 11.10 -6.59 6.83
CA ARG A 9 12.50 -6.17 6.71
C ARG A 9 12.79 -5.59 5.33
N ASP A 10 12.17 -6.20 4.32
CA ASP A 10 12.28 -5.87 2.91
C ASP A 10 11.13 -6.57 2.15
N GLN A 11 11.04 -6.34 0.84
CA GLN A 11 10.01 -6.95 -0.02
C GLN A 11 10.16 -8.47 -0.12
N ALA A 12 11.37 -9.03 -0.03
CA ALA A 12 11.60 -10.49 -0.09
C ALA A 12 11.07 -11.19 1.18
N HIS A 13 11.26 -10.58 2.35
CA HIS A 13 10.65 -11.01 3.59
C HIS A 13 9.12 -10.95 3.48
N MET A 14 8.56 -9.83 3.01
CA MET A 14 7.12 -9.71 2.82
C MET A 14 6.57 -10.80 1.91
N ARG A 15 7.17 -11.01 0.73
CA ARG A 15 6.78 -12.06 -0.24
C ARG A 15 6.81 -13.45 0.38
N THR A 16 7.86 -13.77 1.14
CA THR A 16 7.96 -15.05 1.85
C THR A 16 6.81 -15.26 2.85
N ILE A 17 6.39 -14.21 3.54
CA ILE A 17 5.28 -14.26 4.50
C ILE A 17 3.93 -14.42 3.79
N ILE A 18 3.66 -13.62 2.75
CA ILE A 18 2.37 -13.66 2.02
C ILE A 18 2.21 -14.92 1.15
N ASP A 19 3.31 -15.56 0.77
CA ASP A 19 3.31 -16.84 0.05
C ASP A 19 3.25 -18.07 0.98
N GLY A 20 3.40 -17.86 2.29
CA GLY A 20 3.38 -18.90 3.31
C GLY A 20 2.07 -19.00 4.09
N GLU A 21 2.10 -19.80 5.16
CA GLU A 21 0.94 -20.07 6.02
C GLU A 21 0.38 -18.80 6.67
N ILE A 22 1.24 -17.87 7.08
CA ILE A 22 0.81 -16.59 7.70
C ILE A 22 0.01 -15.76 6.68
N GLY A 23 0.47 -15.70 5.42
CA GLY A 23 -0.26 -15.04 4.34
C GLY A 23 -1.66 -15.62 4.15
N GLN A 24 -1.78 -16.95 4.13
CA GLN A 24 -3.07 -17.63 4.03
C GLN A 24 -3.95 -17.38 5.25
N GLU A 25 -3.40 -17.44 6.46
CA GLU A 25 -4.14 -17.17 7.71
C GLU A 25 -4.79 -15.78 7.70
N ILE A 26 -4.09 -14.77 7.18
CA ILE A 26 -4.63 -13.41 7.07
C ILE A 26 -5.74 -13.34 6.00
N LEU A 27 -5.60 -14.01 4.84
CA LEU A 27 -6.67 -14.09 3.84
C LEU A 27 -7.91 -14.79 4.40
N ASP A 28 -7.72 -15.86 5.18
CA ASP A 28 -8.80 -16.59 5.82
C ASP A 28 -9.50 -15.72 6.88
N LYS A 29 -8.74 -14.94 7.65
CA LYS A 29 -9.30 -13.94 8.59
C LYS A 29 -10.14 -12.87 7.89
N ILE A 30 -9.72 -12.40 6.70
CA ILE A 30 -10.53 -11.48 5.89
C ILE A 30 -11.81 -12.19 5.44
N THR A 31 -11.72 -13.42 4.94
CA THR A 31 -12.85 -14.20 4.42
C THR A 31 -13.88 -14.54 5.51
N ASN A 32 -13.41 -14.83 6.72
CA ASN A 32 -14.24 -15.19 7.87
C ASN A 32 -14.70 -13.97 8.69
N SER A 33 -14.33 -12.76 8.27
CA SER A 33 -14.77 -11.53 8.93
C SER A 33 -16.23 -11.20 8.63
N GLN A 34 -16.77 -10.26 9.39
CA GLN A 34 -18.10 -9.68 9.17
C GLN A 34 -18.19 -8.75 7.95
N PHE A 35 -17.10 -8.53 7.21
CA PHE A 35 -17.06 -7.57 6.11
C PHE A 35 -17.61 -8.10 4.78
N ASN A 36 -18.15 -9.33 4.76
CA ASN A 36 -18.81 -9.93 3.58
C ASN A 36 -17.91 -9.95 2.32
N MET A 37 -16.63 -10.26 2.51
CA MET A 37 -15.64 -10.42 1.45
C MET A 37 -15.05 -11.82 1.46
N VAL A 38 -14.56 -12.28 0.31
CA VAL A 38 -13.73 -13.47 0.15
C VAL A 38 -12.39 -13.01 -0.38
N ALA A 39 -11.32 -13.30 0.37
CA ALA A 39 -9.96 -12.99 -0.05
C ALA A 39 -9.38 -14.13 -0.88
N LEU A 40 -8.73 -13.79 -1.99
CA LEU A 40 -8.37 -14.73 -3.04
C LEU A 40 -6.86 -14.94 -3.16
N ALA A 41 -6.10 -13.86 -3.15
CA ALA A 41 -4.64 -13.86 -3.29
C ALA A 41 -4.06 -12.51 -2.81
N TRP A 42 -2.75 -12.38 -2.85
CA TRP A 42 -2.04 -11.13 -2.56
C TRP A 42 -1.45 -10.52 -3.83
N MET A 43 -1.22 -9.21 -3.83
CA MET A 43 -0.45 -8.45 -4.83
C MET A 43 0.62 -7.63 -4.11
N ASP A 44 1.69 -7.28 -4.82
CA ASP A 44 2.71 -6.38 -4.31
C ASP A 44 2.19 -4.93 -4.30
N GLY A 45 2.29 -4.25 -3.15
CA GLY A 45 2.09 -2.80 -3.03
C GLY A 45 3.41 -2.04 -2.78
N GLY A 46 4.53 -2.76 -2.83
CA GLY A 46 5.89 -2.25 -2.65
C GLY A 46 6.19 -1.55 -1.32
N THR A 47 7.29 -0.81 -1.33
CA THR A 47 7.81 -0.08 -0.17
C THR A 47 7.42 1.39 -0.24
N ARG A 48 6.78 1.89 0.81
CA ARG A 48 6.29 3.27 0.89
C ARG A 48 7.31 4.18 1.53
N ASN A 49 7.44 5.34 0.93
CA ASN A 49 8.45 6.34 1.23
C ASN A 49 7.83 7.72 1.19
N LEU A 50 8.45 8.67 1.90
CA LEU A 50 8.02 10.06 1.86
C LEU A 50 8.36 10.68 0.50
N TYR A 51 7.43 11.45 -0.06
CA TYR A 51 7.73 12.45 -1.08
C TYR A 51 7.15 13.80 -0.71
N THR A 52 7.98 14.83 -0.78
CA THR A 52 7.74 16.12 -0.15
C THR A 52 8.12 17.28 -1.06
N LYS A 53 7.53 18.46 -0.80
CA LYS A 53 7.84 19.71 -1.49
C LYS A 53 9.21 20.29 -1.10
N LYS A 54 9.69 19.99 0.11
CA LYS A 54 10.99 20.37 0.64
C LYS A 54 11.77 19.12 1.07
N PRO A 55 13.12 19.12 1.05
CA PRO A 55 13.91 17.96 1.46
C PRO A 55 13.62 17.54 2.90
N VAL A 56 13.56 16.23 3.13
CA VAL A 56 13.56 15.62 4.47
C VAL A 56 14.78 14.72 4.56
N ARG A 57 15.78 15.12 5.35
CA ARG A 57 17.05 14.38 5.54
C ARG A 57 17.19 13.80 6.94
N GLN A 58 16.41 14.31 7.88
CA GLN A 58 16.35 13.87 9.27
C GLN A 58 14.93 14.08 9.81
N ILE A 59 14.58 13.38 10.89
CA ILE A 59 13.25 13.44 11.52
C ILE A 59 12.83 14.88 11.86
N ALA A 60 13.78 15.73 12.30
CA ALA A 60 13.49 17.12 12.64
C ALA A 60 12.93 17.95 11.47
N ASP A 61 13.21 17.56 10.22
CA ASP A 61 12.74 18.27 9.03
C ASP A 61 11.24 18.04 8.78
N LEU A 62 10.64 17.00 9.38
CA LEU A 62 9.19 16.73 9.29
C LEU A 62 8.35 17.65 10.18
N LYS A 63 8.96 18.37 11.12
CA LYS A 63 8.24 19.15 12.12
C LYS A 63 7.27 20.14 11.48
N GLY A 64 5.98 19.91 11.72
CA GLY A 64 4.89 20.76 11.23
C GLY A 64 4.54 20.55 9.75
N MET A 65 5.21 19.64 9.04
CA MET A 65 4.83 19.26 7.68
C MET A 65 3.52 18.49 7.68
N LYS A 66 2.59 18.91 6.82
CA LYS A 66 1.34 18.20 6.55
C LYS A 66 1.60 17.09 5.55
N ILE A 67 1.68 15.85 6.02
CA ILE A 67 1.95 14.68 5.18
C ILE A 67 0.66 13.91 5.01
N ARG A 68 0.24 13.76 3.74
CA ARG A 68 -0.92 12.94 3.43
C ARG A 68 -0.63 11.46 3.66
N VAL A 69 -1.58 10.78 4.28
CA VAL A 69 -1.65 9.31 4.39
C VAL A 69 -3.00 8.78 3.88
N GLN A 70 -3.08 7.48 3.64
CA GLN A 70 -4.37 6.80 3.44
C GLN A 70 -5.21 6.87 4.73
N GLY A 71 -6.53 6.70 4.64
CA GLY A 71 -7.46 6.71 5.76
C GLY A 71 -7.31 5.49 6.69
N ASN A 72 -6.16 5.35 7.33
CA ASN A 72 -5.84 4.31 8.29
C ASN A 72 -5.22 4.98 9.53
N PRO A 73 -5.83 4.83 10.73
CA PRO A 73 -5.32 5.43 11.97
C PRO A 73 -3.84 5.11 12.24
N VAL A 74 -3.40 3.88 11.95
CA VAL A 74 -2.00 3.46 12.12
C VAL A 74 -1.05 4.29 11.27
N PHE A 75 -1.44 4.67 10.05
CA PHE A 75 -0.59 5.46 9.17
C PHE A 75 -0.53 6.93 9.62
N ILE A 76 -1.65 7.46 10.13
CA ILE A 76 -1.69 8.81 10.73
C ILE A 76 -0.74 8.85 11.94
N GLU A 77 -0.86 7.88 12.84
CA GLU A 77 0.00 7.76 14.02
C GLU A 77 1.46 7.57 13.64
N THR A 78 1.76 6.72 12.65
CA THR A 78 3.13 6.52 12.14
C THR A 78 3.77 7.85 11.73
N ILE A 79 3.06 8.68 10.96
CA ILE A 79 3.59 9.99 10.53
C ILE A 79 3.72 10.97 11.69
N ASN A 80 2.77 10.98 12.63
CA ASN A 80 2.83 11.83 13.81
C ASN A 80 4.03 11.46 14.69
N ASP A 81 4.28 10.17 14.90
CA ASP A 81 5.41 9.64 15.66
C ASP A 81 6.75 9.89 14.96
N MET A 82 6.75 9.92 13.62
CA MET A 82 7.89 10.40 12.82
C MET A 82 8.08 11.93 12.87
N GLY A 83 7.24 12.66 13.61
CA GLY A 83 7.37 14.11 13.84
C GLY A 83 6.63 15.01 12.84
N GLY A 84 5.87 14.41 11.90
CA GLY A 84 5.03 15.12 10.94
C GLY A 84 3.61 15.39 11.48
N ASN A 85 2.72 15.82 10.60
CA ASN A 85 1.29 15.91 10.83
C ASN A 85 0.55 15.09 9.75
N GLY A 86 0.06 13.92 10.14
CA GLY A 86 -0.65 13.00 9.26
C GLY A 86 -2.06 13.51 8.89
N ILE A 87 -2.34 13.64 7.60
CA ILE A 87 -3.65 14.05 7.08
C ILE A 87 -4.23 12.95 6.18
N ALA A 88 -5.39 12.43 6.55
CA ALA A 88 -6.10 11.45 5.72
C ALA A 88 -6.84 12.14 4.56
N MET A 89 -6.63 11.66 3.33
CA MET A 89 -7.43 12.04 2.14
C MET A 89 -7.35 10.97 1.07
N ALA A 90 -8.27 11.01 0.10
CA ALA A 90 -8.30 10.02 -0.99
C ALA A 90 -7.10 10.18 -1.93
N THR A 91 -6.67 9.09 -2.58
CA THR A 91 -5.49 9.12 -3.45
C THR A 91 -5.67 10.08 -4.64
N GLY A 92 -6.88 10.20 -5.18
CA GLY A 92 -7.20 11.11 -6.29
C GLY A 92 -7.11 12.60 -5.95
N GLU A 93 -7.04 12.96 -4.67
CA GLU A 93 -6.98 14.36 -4.21
C GLU A 93 -5.54 14.85 -3.98
N ILE A 94 -4.55 13.95 -3.97
CA ILE A 94 -3.17 14.27 -3.59
C ILE A 94 -2.54 15.27 -4.55
N PHE A 95 -2.70 15.08 -5.87
CA PHE A 95 -2.06 15.95 -6.86
C PHE A 95 -2.47 17.42 -6.68
N SER A 96 -3.77 17.69 -6.60
CA SER A 96 -4.29 19.05 -6.41
C SER A 96 -3.95 19.61 -5.02
N ALA A 97 -3.96 18.76 -3.98
CA ALA A 97 -3.60 19.17 -2.62
C ALA A 97 -2.11 19.56 -2.50
N LEU A 98 -1.20 18.85 -3.19
CA LEU A 98 0.22 19.23 -3.29
C LEU A 98 0.41 20.52 -4.07
N GLN A 99 -0.30 20.67 -5.20
CA GLN A 99 -0.22 21.85 -6.07
C GLN A 99 -0.66 23.12 -5.31
N THR A 100 -1.79 23.03 -4.60
CA THR A 100 -2.37 24.16 -3.84
C THR A 100 -1.69 24.40 -2.49
N GLY A 101 -0.87 23.47 -2.01
CA GLY A 101 -0.20 23.57 -0.71
C GLY A 101 -1.10 23.27 0.49
N VAL A 102 -2.23 22.59 0.28
CA VAL A 102 -3.02 22.01 1.38
C VAL A 102 -2.18 21.01 2.17
N ILE A 103 -1.31 20.27 1.47
CA ILE A 103 -0.31 19.35 2.03
C ILE A 103 1.11 19.70 1.55
N ASP A 104 2.09 19.35 2.37
CA ASP A 104 3.53 19.56 2.11
C ASP A 104 4.20 18.33 1.51
N GLY A 105 3.53 17.20 1.54
CA GLY A 105 4.01 15.93 1.02
C GLY A 105 2.99 14.81 1.24
N ALA A 106 3.38 13.61 0.86
CA ALA A 106 2.63 12.39 1.12
C ALA A 106 3.61 11.21 1.20
N GLU A 107 3.10 10.01 1.39
CA GLU A 107 3.89 8.79 1.34
C GLU A 107 3.27 7.76 0.39
N ASN A 108 4.12 7.05 -0.37
CA ASN A 108 3.73 5.95 -1.26
C ASN A 108 4.96 5.24 -1.87
N ASN A 109 4.70 4.20 -2.66
CA ASN A 109 5.67 3.53 -3.52
C ASN A 109 6.01 4.35 -4.79
N PRO A 110 7.16 4.09 -5.44
CA PRO A 110 7.56 4.79 -6.67
C PRO A 110 6.55 4.70 -7.83
N PRO A 111 5.96 3.53 -8.15
CA PRO A 111 4.96 3.44 -9.21
C PRO A 111 3.78 4.41 -8.99
N THR A 112 3.24 4.47 -7.77
CA THR A 112 2.14 5.39 -7.45
C THR A 112 2.56 6.84 -7.57
N TYR A 113 3.73 7.19 -7.05
CA TYR A 113 4.29 8.54 -7.11
C TYR A 113 4.46 9.03 -8.56
N PHE A 114 4.94 8.15 -9.45
CA PHE A 114 5.12 8.44 -10.87
C PHE A 114 3.78 8.51 -11.62
N GLN A 115 2.96 7.46 -11.55
CA GLN A 115 1.71 7.34 -12.32
C GLN A 115 0.70 8.45 -12.00
N HIS A 116 0.70 8.95 -10.76
CA HIS A 116 -0.19 10.04 -10.35
C HIS A 116 0.44 11.43 -10.52
N ASN A 117 1.61 11.53 -11.16
CA ASN A 117 2.31 12.79 -11.43
C ASN A 117 2.65 13.62 -10.17
N HIS A 118 2.75 12.98 -9.00
CA HIS A 118 3.01 13.71 -7.74
C HIS A 118 4.38 14.39 -7.74
N TYR A 119 5.34 13.83 -8.50
CA TYR A 119 6.68 14.37 -8.68
C TYR A 119 6.73 15.80 -9.23
N GLN A 120 5.66 16.25 -9.91
CA GLN A 120 5.59 17.61 -10.43
C GLN A 120 5.54 18.65 -9.30
N ASN A 121 4.88 18.31 -8.19
CA ASN A 121 4.63 19.22 -7.07
C ASN A 121 5.45 18.87 -5.81
N ALA A 122 5.80 17.60 -5.60
CA ALA A 122 6.64 17.12 -4.51
C ALA A 122 7.90 16.45 -5.07
N LYS A 123 8.99 17.22 -5.16
CA LYS A 123 10.19 16.82 -5.94
C LYS A 123 11.23 16.03 -5.16
N PHE A 124 11.08 15.93 -3.85
CA PHE A 124 12.05 15.26 -2.98
C PHE A 124 11.47 13.94 -2.51
N PHE A 125 12.19 12.85 -2.75
CA PHE A 125 11.80 11.51 -2.33
C PHE A 125 12.80 11.02 -1.28
N THR A 126 12.32 10.71 -0.08
CA THR A 126 13.14 10.25 1.05
C THR A 126 12.84 8.78 1.32
N MET A 127 13.87 7.94 1.21
CA MET A 127 13.79 6.49 1.39
C MET A 127 13.65 6.10 2.87
N THR A 128 12.49 6.40 3.45
CA THR A 128 12.16 6.05 4.83
C THR A 128 11.78 4.58 5.02
N GLU A 129 11.31 3.93 3.97
CA GLU A 129 10.91 2.51 3.90
C GLU A 129 10.02 2.06 5.06
N HIS A 130 9.19 2.97 5.56
CA HIS A 130 8.48 2.81 6.82
C HIS A 130 7.31 1.83 6.73
N LEU A 131 6.81 1.55 5.53
CA LEU A 131 5.74 0.58 5.28
C LEU A 131 6.09 -0.27 4.06
N ILE A 132 5.84 -1.57 4.16
CA ILE A 132 5.85 -2.50 3.03
C ILE A 132 4.47 -3.16 3.04
N LEU A 133 3.64 -2.87 2.04
CA LEU A 133 2.24 -3.28 2.06
C LEU A 133 1.97 -4.32 0.96
N PRO A 134 1.52 -5.53 1.31
CA PRO A 134 0.82 -6.39 0.37
C PRO A 134 -0.65 -5.97 0.22
N GLU A 135 -1.20 -6.13 -0.97
CA GLU A 135 -2.60 -5.80 -1.27
C GLU A 135 -3.42 -7.08 -1.46
N PRO A 136 -4.51 -7.31 -0.69
CA PRO A 136 -5.34 -8.49 -0.90
C PRO A 136 -6.28 -8.30 -2.08
N ILE A 137 -6.31 -9.27 -2.99
CA ILE A 137 -7.37 -9.39 -3.98
C ILE A 137 -8.61 -9.96 -3.27
N VAL A 138 -9.71 -9.22 -3.29
CA VAL A 138 -10.96 -9.62 -2.64
C VAL A 138 -12.14 -9.60 -3.62
N MET A 139 -13.12 -10.46 -3.36
CA MET A 139 -14.40 -10.48 -4.05
C MET A 139 -15.54 -10.34 -3.03
N ALA A 140 -16.63 -9.68 -3.41
CA ALA A 140 -17.83 -9.64 -2.59
C ALA A 140 -18.38 -11.07 -2.34
N LYS A 141 -18.67 -11.41 -1.08
CA LYS A 141 -19.14 -12.75 -0.69
C LYS A 141 -20.45 -13.14 -1.40
N ALA A 142 -21.38 -12.19 -1.56
CA ALA A 142 -22.63 -12.41 -2.28
C ALA A 142 -22.43 -12.76 -3.77
N THR A 143 -21.33 -12.34 -4.39
CA THR A 143 -20.98 -12.73 -5.77
C THR A 143 -20.32 -14.10 -5.77
N TRP A 144 -19.41 -14.34 -4.82
CA TRP A 144 -18.74 -15.63 -4.65
C TRP A 144 -19.71 -16.80 -4.44
N GLU A 145 -20.74 -16.61 -3.62
CA GLU A 145 -21.74 -17.63 -3.29
C GLU A 145 -22.65 -18.00 -4.48
N LYS A 146 -22.67 -17.19 -5.55
CA LYS A 146 -23.39 -17.51 -6.80
C LYS A 146 -22.59 -18.42 -7.73
N LEU A 147 -21.28 -18.55 -7.50
CA LEU A 147 -20.40 -19.40 -8.29
C LEU A 147 -20.58 -20.86 -7.86
N ASN A 148 -20.58 -21.76 -8.84
CA ASN A 148 -20.53 -23.19 -8.56
C ASN A 148 -19.11 -23.61 -8.09
N PRO A 149 -18.92 -24.82 -7.54
CA PRO A 149 -17.63 -25.26 -7.01
C PRO A 149 -16.48 -25.21 -8.02
N GLU A 150 -16.73 -25.52 -9.30
CA GLU A 150 -15.72 -25.48 -10.36
C GLU A 150 -15.28 -24.03 -10.66
N GLN A 151 -16.22 -23.11 -10.71
CA GLN A 151 -15.96 -21.68 -10.90
C GLN A 151 -15.20 -21.09 -9.71
N GLN A 152 -15.57 -21.46 -8.48
CA GLN A 152 -14.85 -21.04 -7.27
C GLN A 152 -13.39 -21.53 -7.31
N ALA A 153 -13.17 -22.81 -7.66
CA ALA A 153 -11.84 -23.36 -7.79
C ALA A 153 -11.03 -22.63 -8.89
N LEU A 154 -11.66 -22.35 -10.04
CA LEU A 154 -11.03 -21.61 -11.13
C LEU A 154 -10.63 -20.18 -10.73
N VAL A 155 -11.51 -19.44 -10.04
CA VAL A 155 -11.22 -18.08 -9.58
C VAL A 155 -10.05 -18.07 -8.60
N LYS A 156 -10.01 -19.01 -7.65
CA LYS A 156 -8.87 -19.13 -6.72
C LYS A 156 -7.57 -19.45 -7.44
N LYS A 157 -7.60 -20.38 -8.40
CA LYS A 157 -6.44 -20.72 -9.22
C LYS A 157 -5.92 -19.49 -9.98
N LEU A 158 -6.81 -18.81 -10.71
CA LEU A 158 -6.44 -17.63 -11.51
C LEU A 158 -5.98 -16.45 -10.65
N ALA A 159 -6.54 -16.27 -9.45
CA ALA A 159 -6.05 -15.24 -8.52
C ALA A 159 -4.61 -15.53 -8.07
N ARG A 160 -4.26 -16.80 -7.84
CA ARG A 160 -2.89 -17.19 -7.50
C ARG A 160 -1.92 -17.03 -8.68
N GLU A 161 -2.36 -17.33 -9.89
CA GLU A 161 -1.58 -17.06 -11.11
C GLU A 161 -1.38 -15.54 -11.31
N ALA A 162 -2.44 -14.75 -11.13
CA ALA A 162 -2.39 -13.29 -11.20
C ALA A 162 -1.43 -12.69 -10.17
N GLN A 163 -1.33 -13.24 -8.95
CA GLN A 163 -0.34 -12.82 -7.97
C GLN A 163 1.10 -12.97 -8.49
N MET A 164 1.41 -14.04 -9.23
CA MET A 164 2.74 -14.27 -9.78
C MET A 164 3.03 -13.38 -10.99
N GLU A 165 2.02 -13.16 -11.84
CA GLU A 165 2.12 -12.25 -12.99
C GLU A 165 2.26 -10.79 -12.55
N GLU A 166 1.43 -10.35 -11.60
CA GLU A 166 1.46 -9.01 -11.04
C GLU A 166 2.83 -8.70 -10.45
N ARG A 167 3.42 -9.63 -9.69
CA ARG A 167 4.77 -9.49 -9.14
C ARG A 167 5.83 -9.14 -10.20
N ALA A 168 5.81 -9.81 -11.35
CA ALA A 168 6.74 -9.54 -12.44
C ALA A 168 6.50 -8.17 -13.08
N LEU A 169 5.23 -7.78 -13.22
CA LEU A 169 4.85 -6.45 -13.71
C LEU A 169 5.23 -5.35 -12.71
N TRP A 170 5.05 -5.60 -11.42
CA TRP A 170 5.39 -4.71 -10.31
C TRP A 170 6.89 -4.45 -10.24
N ASP A 171 7.70 -5.50 -10.31
CA ASP A 171 9.17 -5.40 -10.30
C ASP A 171 9.66 -4.55 -11.47
N LYS A 172 9.09 -4.76 -12.66
CA LYS A 172 9.38 -3.94 -13.83
C LYS A 172 8.95 -2.48 -13.63
N SER A 173 7.72 -2.24 -13.21
CA SER A 173 7.20 -0.87 -13.02
C SER A 173 7.94 -0.10 -11.93
N SER A 174 8.43 -0.79 -10.90
CA SER A 174 9.21 -0.19 -9.82
C SER A 174 10.63 0.15 -10.25
N ALA A 175 11.21 -0.63 -11.16
CA ALA A 175 12.53 -0.34 -11.74
C ALA A 175 12.50 0.82 -12.74
N ASP A 176 11.38 1.00 -13.44
CA ASP A 176 11.20 2.04 -14.46
C ASP A 176 10.82 3.43 -13.86
N ALA A 177 10.37 3.49 -12.59
CA ALA A 177 9.84 4.69 -11.92
C ALA A 177 10.91 5.44 -11.11
#